data_AF-A0A2V5J8R2-F1
#
_entry.id   AF-A0A2V5J8R2-F1
#
_cell.length_a   1.000
_cell.length_b   1.000
_cell.length_c   1.000
_cell.angle_alpha   90.00
_cell.angle_beta   90.00
_cell.angle_gamma   90.00
#
_symmetry.space_group_name_H-M   'P 1'
#
loop_
_entity.id
_entity.type
_entity.pdbx_description
1 polymer ?
#
loop_
_entity_poly.entity_id
_entity_poly.type
_entity_poly.pdbx_seq_one_letter_code
_entity_poly.pdbx_strand_id
1 'polypeptide(L)'
;MTLIDRRPERKLCRERLCAIEDKVRALGYGFFSTADVESTGIQLGALSLEDKSLWPRFFEPYKGDILIQDEHYLKSGPMYLDDEFLQSNAGTGVHCVEELACHGVFPQREEFPPGPRYRDLGDFTNFGLLLENQAPRWQVEVVWDAANGQHPHLKVMVIHDTDGKDADQRLLRAELLTLITIIKARLTHKATRAYADAPVLLFSFLDSRVRVMEANFDGKHLNIRFSRLYDFRIEAEEQCSLVVFLTKWWMGQSINTGLV
;
A
#
# COMPACT_ATOMS: atom_id res chain seq x y z
N MET A 1 13.64 30.49 -1.35
CA MET A 1 12.36 29.84 -1.71
C MET A 1 11.37 30.13 -0.61
N THR A 2 10.35 30.95 -0.86
CA THR A 2 9.29 31.24 0.11
C THR A 2 8.46 29.96 0.31
N LEU A 3 8.42 29.44 1.54
CA LEU A 3 7.60 28.28 1.90
C LEU A 3 6.13 28.63 1.66
N ILE A 4 5.53 28.07 0.60
CA ILE A 4 4.10 28.20 0.32
C ILE A 4 3.35 27.54 1.49
N ASP A 5 2.53 28.32 2.20
CA ASP A 5 1.69 27.78 3.26
C ASP A 5 0.51 27.00 2.67
N ARG A 6 0.70 25.70 2.50
CA ARG A 6 -0.34 24.78 1.99
C ARG A 6 -1.35 24.34 3.06
N ARG A 7 -1.35 24.92 4.27
CA ARG A 7 -2.32 24.54 5.33
C ARG A 7 -3.79 24.68 4.89
N PRO A 8 -4.22 25.75 4.20
CA PRO A 8 -5.60 25.88 3.74
C PRO A 8 -5.97 24.80 2.71
N GLU A 9 -5.10 24.56 1.73
CA GLU A 9 -5.27 23.52 0.70
C GLU A 9 -5.38 22.13 1.34
N ARG A 10 -4.45 21.77 2.24
CA ARG A 10 -4.49 20.48 2.96
C ARG A 10 -5.74 20.33 3.81
N LYS A 11 -6.25 21.42 4.41
CA LYS A 11 -7.50 21.39 5.17
C LYS A 11 -8.68 21.04 4.26
N LEU A 12 -8.78 21.70 3.12
CA LEU A 12 -9.81 21.41 2.12
C LEU A 12 -9.71 19.98 1.58
N CYS A 13 -8.49 19.47 1.34
CA CYS A 13 -8.30 18.08 0.91
C CYS A 13 -8.84 17.09 1.95
N ARG A 14 -8.57 17.31 3.25
CA ARG A 14 -9.09 16.45 4.31
C ARG A 14 -10.62 16.49 4.40
N GLU A 15 -11.22 17.66 4.28
CA GLU A 15 -12.69 17.82 4.29
C GLU A 15 -13.34 17.05 3.13
N ARG A 16 -12.75 17.13 1.92
CA ARG A 16 -13.21 16.37 0.76
C ARG A 16 -13.02 14.86 0.94
N LEU A 17 -11.87 14.42 1.45
CA LEU A 17 -11.62 13.01 1.76
C LEU A 17 -12.57 12.48 2.84
N CYS A 18 -12.97 13.29 3.83
CA CYS A 18 -14.04 12.91 4.77
C CYS A 18 -15.36 12.65 4.03
N ALA A 19 -15.76 13.54 3.11
CA ALA A 19 -16.99 13.33 2.34
C ALA A 19 -16.92 12.08 1.44
N ILE A 20 -15.76 11.75 0.89
CA ILE A 20 -15.55 10.49 0.14
C ILE A 20 -15.67 9.29 1.11
N GLU A 21 -15.05 9.37 2.29
CA GLU A 21 -15.14 8.32 3.31
C GLU A 21 -16.59 8.04 3.70
N ASP A 22 -17.39 9.07 3.97
CA ASP A 22 -18.79 8.93 4.35
C ASP A 22 -19.60 8.21 3.26
N LYS A 23 -19.34 8.52 1.99
CA LYS A 23 -19.96 7.84 0.85
C LYS A 23 -19.53 6.38 0.76
N VAL A 24 -18.24 6.08 0.90
CA VAL A 24 -17.73 4.69 0.93
C VAL A 24 -18.35 3.92 2.09
N ARG A 25 -18.48 4.56 3.26
CA ARG A 25 -19.11 3.94 4.44
C ARG A 25 -20.57 3.58 4.17
N ALA A 26 -21.30 4.46 3.45
CA ALA A 26 -22.70 4.26 3.09
C ALA A 26 -22.93 3.13 2.07
N LEU A 27 -21.91 2.70 1.31
CA LEU A 27 -22.01 1.53 0.42
C LEU A 27 -22.13 0.20 1.18
N GLY A 28 -21.86 0.17 2.49
CA GLY A 28 -21.90 -1.04 3.31
C GLY A 28 -20.56 -1.79 3.35
N TYR A 29 -20.61 -3.09 3.64
CA TYR A 29 -19.43 -3.94 3.84
C TYR A 29 -19.16 -4.84 2.62
N GLY A 30 -17.90 -5.21 2.41
CA GLY A 30 -17.49 -6.18 1.38
C GLY A 30 -16.86 -5.54 0.14
N PHE A 31 -17.19 -6.11 -1.02
CA PHE A 31 -16.61 -5.77 -2.32
C PHE A 31 -17.49 -4.80 -3.11
N PHE A 32 -16.84 -3.86 -3.80
CA PHE A 32 -17.47 -2.85 -4.64
C PHE A 32 -16.99 -2.99 -6.08
N SER A 33 -17.94 -3.04 -7.02
CA SER A 33 -17.65 -2.88 -8.44
C SER A 33 -17.26 -1.44 -8.76
N THR A 34 -16.75 -1.22 -9.98
CA THR A 34 -16.53 0.14 -10.50
C THR A 34 -17.80 0.99 -10.43
N ALA A 35 -18.94 0.43 -10.79
CA ALA A 35 -20.23 1.13 -10.79
C ALA A 35 -20.63 1.58 -9.37
N ASP A 36 -20.35 0.77 -8.34
CA ASP A 36 -20.65 1.12 -6.95
C ASP A 36 -19.87 2.36 -6.49
N VAL A 37 -18.64 2.53 -6.99
CA VAL A 37 -17.74 3.62 -6.54
C VAL A 37 -17.79 4.89 -7.40
N GLU A 38 -18.44 4.88 -8.56
CA GLU A 38 -18.50 6.04 -9.49
C GLU A 38 -19.02 7.33 -8.81
N SER A 39 -20.01 7.21 -7.92
CA SER A 39 -20.63 8.36 -7.24
C SER A 39 -19.86 8.85 -6.00
N THR A 40 -18.82 8.11 -5.60
CA THR A 40 -18.08 8.37 -4.35
C THR A 40 -17.03 9.46 -4.48
N GLY A 41 -16.62 9.81 -5.71
CA GLY A 41 -15.48 10.71 -5.96
C GLY A 41 -14.14 9.96 -6.10
N ILE A 42 -14.19 8.65 -6.33
CA ILE A 42 -13.04 7.79 -6.62
C ILE A 42 -12.88 7.67 -8.13
N GLN A 43 -11.64 7.76 -8.61
CA GLN A 43 -11.27 7.48 -10.00
C GLN A 43 -10.37 6.26 -10.06
N LEU A 44 -10.75 5.27 -10.86
CA LEU A 44 -9.99 4.04 -11.04
C LEU A 44 -9.13 4.10 -12.30
N GLY A 45 -7.97 3.45 -12.24
CA GLY A 45 -7.09 3.27 -13.39
C GLY A 45 -6.30 1.96 -13.33
N ALA A 46 -5.74 1.56 -14.45
CA ALA A 46 -4.91 0.37 -14.54
C ALA A 46 -3.51 0.61 -13.94
N LEU A 47 -2.95 -0.43 -13.34
CA LEU A 47 -1.56 -0.49 -12.90
C LEU A 47 -0.99 -1.89 -13.19
N SER A 48 0.27 -1.94 -13.57
CA SER A 48 1.05 -3.18 -13.65
C SER A 48 2.42 -2.91 -13.07
N LEU A 49 2.99 -3.91 -12.42
CA LEU A 49 4.36 -3.84 -11.92
C LEU A 49 5.36 -4.38 -12.95
N GLU A 50 4.87 -5.05 -13.99
CA GLU A 50 5.65 -5.67 -15.06
C GLU A 50 5.68 -4.80 -16.32
N ASP A 51 4.54 -4.20 -16.70
CA ASP A 51 4.44 -3.28 -17.83
C ASP A 51 4.81 -1.86 -17.41
N LYS A 52 5.97 -1.39 -17.88
CA LYS A 52 6.50 -0.05 -17.63
C LYS A 52 5.54 1.08 -18.04
N SER A 53 4.69 0.88 -19.05
CA SER A 53 3.71 1.89 -19.46
C SER A 53 2.60 2.10 -18.43
N LEU A 54 2.41 1.12 -17.54
CA LEU A 54 1.41 1.09 -16.49
C LEU A 54 2.01 1.07 -15.09
N TRP A 55 3.31 1.35 -14.94
CA TRP A 55 3.97 1.43 -13.63
C TRP A 55 3.29 2.42 -12.67
N PRO A 56 3.48 2.24 -11.35
CA PRO A 56 3.17 3.27 -10.37
C PRO A 56 3.83 4.60 -10.77
N ARG A 57 3.13 5.71 -10.57
CA ARG A 57 3.57 7.08 -10.90
C ARG A 57 4.42 7.71 -9.80
N PHE A 58 4.23 7.28 -8.56
CA PHE A 58 4.82 7.86 -7.36
C PHE A 58 5.84 6.93 -6.71
N PHE A 59 6.03 5.72 -7.26
CA PHE A 59 6.90 4.69 -6.71
C PHE A 59 7.67 3.97 -7.81
N GLU A 60 8.95 3.71 -7.57
CA GLU A 60 9.81 2.88 -8.41
C GLU A 60 10.26 1.64 -7.63
N PRO A 61 10.57 0.52 -8.29
CA PRO A 61 11.16 -0.63 -7.62
C PRO A 61 12.63 -0.34 -7.27
N TYR A 62 13.13 -1.01 -6.23
CA TYR A 62 14.55 -1.08 -5.94
C TYR A 62 15.28 -1.73 -7.12
N LYS A 63 16.24 -1.01 -7.68
CA LYS A 63 16.93 -1.39 -8.93
C LYS A 63 18.12 -2.32 -8.71
N GLY A 64 18.66 -2.37 -7.48
CA GLY A 64 19.77 -3.24 -7.14
C GLY A 64 19.36 -4.69 -6.89
N ASP A 65 20.37 -5.51 -6.63
CA ASP A 65 20.18 -6.88 -6.17
C ASP A 65 19.98 -6.92 -4.65
N ILE A 66 19.04 -7.75 -4.21
CA ILE A 66 18.82 -8.02 -2.79
C ILE A 66 19.74 -9.17 -2.42
N LEU A 67 20.72 -8.91 -1.55
CA LEU A 67 21.62 -9.96 -1.08
C LEU A 67 20.99 -10.62 0.16
N ILE A 68 20.73 -11.92 0.05
CA ILE A 68 20.11 -12.72 1.09
C ILE A 68 21.23 -13.42 1.84
N GLN A 69 21.44 -13.05 3.11
CA GLN A 69 22.56 -13.58 3.90
C GLN A 69 22.33 -15.01 4.40
N ASP A 70 21.07 -15.43 4.52
CA ASP A 70 20.70 -16.76 4.98
C ASP A 70 19.67 -17.37 4.00
N GLU A 71 20.09 -18.43 3.31
CA GLU A 71 19.26 -19.14 2.34
C GLU A 71 18.05 -19.83 3.00
N HIS A 72 18.04 -20.02 4.33
CA HIS A 72 16.89 -20.59 5.03
C HIS A 72 15.64 -19.72 4.91
N TYR A 73 15.78 -18.39 4.74
CA TYR A 73 14.65 -17.47 4.55
C TYR A 73 13.83 -17.74 3.29
N LEU A 74 14.46 -18.30 2.25
CA LEU A 74 13.77 -18.69 1.02
C LEU A 74 13.35 -20.16 1.01
N LYS A 75 14.07 -21.04 1.72
CA LYS A 75 13.87 -22.49 1.63
C LYS A 75 12.64 -23.01 2.35
N SER A 76 12.12 -22.31 3.36
CA SER A 76 10.90 -22.74 4.04
C SER A 76 9.60 -22.33 3.34
N GLY A 77 9.63 -21.28 2.49
CA GLY A 77 8.46 -20.70 1.82
C GLY A 77 7.34 -20.29 2.80
N PRO A 78 6.37 -19.46 2.38
CA PRO A 78 5.15 -19.32 3.15
C PRO A 78 4.39 -20.66 3.14
N MET A 79 4.19 -21.22 4.34
CA MET A 79 3.30 -22.36 4.55
C MET A 79 1.87 -21.85 4.68
N TYR A 80 1.10 -21.97 3.60
CA TYR A 80 -0.32 -21.65 3.62
C TYR A 80 -1.10 -22.80 4.26
N LEU A 81 -1.96 -22.44 5.22
CA LEU A 81 -2.93 -23.34 5.83
C LEU A 81 -4.10 -23.56 4.86
N ASP A 82 -5.00 -24.48 5.20
CA ASP A 82 -6.22 -24.70 4.42
C ASP A 82 -7.13 -23.44 4.36
N ASP A 83 -8.17 -23.50 3.52
CA ASP A 83 -9.04 -22.37 3.19
C ASP A 83 -9.85 -21.83 4.41
N GLU A 84 -9.68 -22.37 5.63
CA GLU A 84 -10.31 -21.89 6.86
C GLU A 84 -9.51 -20.77 7.56
N PHE A 85 -8.24 -20.59 7.21
CA PHE A 85 -7.33 -19.63 7.88
C PHE A 85 -6.92 -18.45 6.99
N LEU A 86 -7.87 -17.90 6.23
CA LEU A 86 -7.66 -16.85 5.22
C LEU A 86 -6.85 -15.65 5.74
N GLN A 87 -7.22 -15.12 6.91
CA GLN A 87 -6.49 -14.00 7.52
C GLN A 87 -5.06 -14.38 7.93
N SER A 88 -4.85 -15.60 8.45
CA SER A 88 -3.52 -16.09 8.81
C SER A 88 -2.65 -16.27 7.56
N ASN A 89 -3.23 -16.80 6.48
CA ASN A 89 -2.56 -16.94 5.18
C ASN A 89 -2.13 -15.57 4.61
N ALA A 90 -3.01 -14.57 4.69
CA ALA A 90 -2.68 -13.19 4.32
C ALA A 90 -1.52 -12.65 5.18
N GLY A 91 -1.54 -12.94 6.48
CA GLY A 91 -0.45 -12.62 7.41
C GLY A 91 0.89 -13.26 7.04
N THR A 92 0.89 -14.53 6.59
CA THR A 92 2.09 -15.20 6.09
C THR A 92 2.70 -14.46 4.89
N GLY A 93 1.85 -13.98 3.97
CA GLY A 93 2.31 -13.19 2.82
C GLY A 93 2.96 -11.85 3.23
N VAL A 94 2.36 -11.15 4.19
CA VAL A 94 2.94 -9.94 4.80
C VAL A 94 4.30 -10.25 5.41
N HIS A 95 4.36 -11.29 6.24
CA HIS A 95 5.56 -11.69 6.95
C HIS A 95 6.73 -11.95 5.99
N CYS A 96 6.52 -12.69 4.90
CA CYS A 96 7.59 -12.97 3.95
C CYS A 96 8.17 -11.71 3.28
N VAL A 97 7.32 -10.74 2.91
CA VAL A 97 7.79 -9.48 2.29
C VAL A 97 8.49 -8.60 3.33
N GLU A 98 7.92 -8.48 4.53
CA GLU A 98 8.52 -7.68 5.61
C GLU A 98 9.85 -8.27 6.10
N GLU A 99 9.92 -9.59 6.27
CA GLU A 99 11.13 -10.28 6.71
C GLU A 99 12.28 -10.04 5.72
N LEU A 100 12.05 -10.23 4.41
CA LEU A 100 13.07 -9.93 3.40
C LEU A 100 13.42 -8.43 3.35
N ALA A 101 12.45 -7.54 3.58
CA ALA A 101 12.70 -6.10 3.63
C ALA A 101 13.55 -5.67 4.84
N CYS A 102 13.39 -6.33 5.99
CA CYS A 102 14.11 -6.02 7.22
C CYS A 102 15.47 -6.71 7.33
N HIS A 103 15.60 -7.93 6.80
CA HIS A 103 16.79 -8.76 6.95
C HIS A 103 17.63 -8.91 5.67
N GLY A 104 17.06 -8.54 4.50
CA GLY A 104 17.81 -8.46 3.26
C GLY A 104 18.87 -7.36 3.31
N VAL A 105 19.99 -7.57 2.64
CA VAL A 105 20.99 -6.52 2.44
C VAL A 105 20.68 -5.82 1.13
N PHE A 106 20.41 -4.51 1.24
CA PHE A 106 20.13 -3.61 0.12
C PHE A 106 21.31 -2.67 -0.08
N PRO A 107 22.24 -2.98 -1.01
CA PRO A 107 23.38 -2.12 -1.29
C PRO A 107 22.97 -0.67 -1.51
N GLN A 108 23.51 0.22 -0.67
CA GLN A 108 23.29 1.66 -0.77
C GLN A 108 24.40 2.27 -1.63
N ARG A 109 24.02 2.80 -2.80
CA ARG A 109 24.93 3.46 -3.74
C ARG A 109 24.26 4.75 -4.22
N GLU A 110 24.99 5.63 -4.89
CA GLU A 110 24.38 6.84 -5.48
C GLU A 110 23.20 6.49 -6.42
N GLU A 111 23.30 5.36 -7.13
CA GLU A 111 22.26 4.78 -7.99
C GLU A 111 21.09 4.15 -7.20
N PHE A 112 21.30 3.82 -5.92
CA PHE A 112 20.36 3.13 -5.03
C PHE A 112 20.28 3.86 -3.69
N PRO A 113 19.56 5.01 -3.63
CA PRO A 113 19.50 5.80 -2.41
C PRO A 113 18.79 5.04 -1.27
N PRO A 114 18.89 5.56 -0.02
CA PRO A 114 18.23 4.97 1.15
C PRO A 114 16.77 4.63 0.89
N GLY A 115 16.39 3.39 1.20
CA GLY A 115 15.02 2.91 1.05
C GLY A 115 14.04 3.50 2.08
N PRO A 116 12.77 3.09 2.02
CA PRO A 116 11.78 3.44 3.03
C PRO A 116 12.22 2.91 4.41
N ARG A 117 11.68 3.52 5.47
CA ARG A 117 12.01 3.16 6.85
C ARG A 117 10.79 2.61 7.56
N TYR A 118 11.00 1.50 8.25
CA TYR A 118 10.07 0.99 9.24
C TYR A 118 9.72 2.08 10.25
N ARG A 119 8.44 2.14 10.61
CA ARG A 119 7.93 2.89 11.75
C ARG A 119 6.78 2.09 12.35
N ASP A 120 6.76 1.98 13.68
CA ASP A 120 5.65 1.32 14.37
C ASP A 120 4.32 2.02 14.06
N LEU A 121 3.26 1.24 13.87
CA LEU A 121 1.93 1.79 13.57
C LEU A 121 1.48 2.82 14.62
N GLY A 122 1.84 2.57 15.89
CA GLY A 122 1.53 3.45 17.03
C GLY A 122 2.21 4.83 16.97
N ASP A 123 3.30 4.98 16.21
CA ASP A 123 3.97 6.27 16.03
C ASP A 123 3.24 7.18 15.03
N PHE A 124 2.30 6.63 14.26
CA PHE A 124 1.48 7.41 13.32
C PHE A 124 0.29 8.05 14.02
N THR A 125 0.40 9.36 14.26
CA THR A 125 -0.72 10.14 14.81
C THR A 125 -1.90 10.20 13.83
N ASN A 126 -3.13 10.12 14.35
CA ASN A 126 -4.40 10.29 13.62
C ASN A 126 -4.75 9.17 12.63
N PHE A 127 -4.09 8.01 12.68
CA PHE A 127 -4.45 6.87 11.84
C PHE A 127 -5.73 6.17 12.32
N GLY A 128 -6.12 6.36 13.59
CA GLY A 128 -7.23 5.63 14.18
C GLY A 128 -6.87 4.16 14.36
N LEU A 129 -7.85 3.27 14.27
CA LEU A 129 -7.64 1.83 14.52
C LEU A 129 -7.18 1.04 13.30
N LEU A 130 -7.42 1.54 12.08
CA LEU A 130 -7.11 0.86 10.80
C LEU A 130 -7.43 -0.65 10.80
N LEU A 131 -8.59 -1.00 11.34
CA LEU A 131 -9.14 -2.35 11.36
C LEU A 131 -10.68 -2.30 11.41
N GLU A 132 -11.34 -3.33 10.91
CA GLU A 132 -12.75 -3.62 11.22
C GLU A 132 -12.87 -5.09 11.64
N ASN A 133 -13.52 -5.32 12.79
CA ASN A 133 -13.80 -6.66 13.31
C ASN A 133 -15.11 -7.26 12.76
N GLN A 134 -15.88 -6.49 12.00
CA GLN A 134 -17.08 -6.98 11.32
C GLN A 134 -16.66 -7.69 10.03
N ALA A 135 -17.22 -8.88 9.77
CA ALA A 135 -16.93 -9.64 8.57
C ALA A 135 -17.31 -8.86 7.28
N PRO A 136 -16.45 -8.88 6.23
CA PRO A 136 -15.11 -9.45 6.22
C PRO A 136 -14.13 -8.61 7.05
N ARG A 137 -13.41 -9.28 7.97
CA ARG A 137 -12.45 -8.63 8.87
C ARG A 137 -11.23 -8.16 8.10
N TRP A 138 -10.59 -7.11 8.59
CA TRP A 138 -9.33 -6.63 8.03
C TRP A 138 -8.56 -5.80 9.05
N GLN A 139 -7.25 -5.71 8.85
CA GLN A 139 -6.38 -4.83 9.63
C GLN A 139 -5.13 -4.44 8.85
N VAL A 140 -4.61 -3.25 9.11
CA VAL A 140 -3.29 -2.82 8.62
C VAL A 140 -2.22 -3.43 9.52
N GLU A 141 -1.28 -4.14 8.90
CA GLU A 141 -0.15 -4.77 9.59
C GLU A 141 1.07 -3.86 9.65
N VAL A 142 1.40 -3.23 8.50
CA VAL A 142 2.69 -2.56 8.31
C VAL A 142 2.49 -1.20 7.66
N VAL A 143 3.17 -0.18 8.17
CA VAL A 143 3.24 1.16 7.55
C VAL A 143 4.67 1.68 7.56
N TRP A 144 5.23 1.99 6.40
CA TRP A 144 6.58 2.54 6.27
C TRP A 144 6.56 3.94 5.67
N ASP A 145 7.43 4.80 6.22
CA ASP A 145 7.67 6.14 5.69
C ASP A 145 8.61 6.08 4.49
N ALA A 146 8.41 7.00 3.54
CA ALA A 146 9.43 7.31 2.56
C ALA A 146 10.78 7.64 3.23
N ALA A 147 11.88 7.42 2.51
CA ALA A 147 13.21 7.73 2.99
C ALA A 147 13.28 9.13 3.61
N ASN A 148 13.83 9.22 4.82
CA ASN A 148 14.03 10.44 5.60
C ASN A 148 12.76 11.14 6.15
N GLY A 149 11.54 10.59 5.95
CA GLY A 149 10.31 11.11 6.58
C GLY A 149 9.90 12.54 6.17
N GLN A 150 10.60 13.14 5.21
CA GLN A 150 10.33 14.49 4.70
C GLN A 150 9.39 14.48 3.50
N HIS A 151 9.23 13.33 2.84
CA HIS A 151 8.31 13.17 1.72
C HIS A 151 6.97 12.63 2.20
N PRO A 152 5.85 13.00 1.52
CA PRO A 152 4.53 12.66 1.99
C PRO A 152 4.16 11.20 1.71
N HIS A 153 4.95 10.48 0.90
CA HIS A 153 4.70 9.10 0.52
C HIS A 153 4.70 8.12 1.71
N LEU A 154 3.84 7.12 1.62
CA LEU A 154 3.72 6.02 2.57
C LEU A 154 3.61 4.70 1.82
N LYS A 155 4.09 3.61 2.44
CA LYS A 155 3.86 2.24 2.00
C LYS A 155 3.13 1.48 3.08
N VAL A 156 2.16 0.67 2.70
CA VAL A 156 1.22 0.06 3.65
C VAL A 156 0.96 -1.39 3.25
N MET A 157 0.91 -2.30 4.21
CA MET A 157 0.39 -3.66 4.01
C MET A 157 -0.88 -3.84 4.82
N VAL A 158 -1.92 -4.39 4.19
CA VAL A 158 -3.21 -4.69 4.80
C VAL A 158 -3.54 -6.16 4.56
N ILE A 159 -4.09 -6.82 5.56
CA ILE A 159 -4.60 -8.19 5.45
C ILE A 159 -6.13 -8.19 5.50
N HIS A 160 -6.71 -9.12 4.75
CA HIS A 160 -8.15 -9.31 4.66
C HIS A 160 -8.53 -10.75 4.98
N ASP A 161 -9.62 -10.91 5.73
CA ASP A 161 -10.26 -12.20 6.00
C ASP A 161 -11.21 -12.57 4.86
N THR A 162 -10.64 -12.85 3.68
CA THR A 162 -11.35 -13.21 2.45
C THR A 162 -10.44 -13.99 1.49
N ASP A 163 -11.02 -14.87 0.68
CA ASP A 163 -10.31 -15.72 -0.29
C ASP A 163 -9.93 -15.00 -1.59
N GLY A 164 -10.35 -13.74 -1.72
CA GLY A 164 -10.01 -12.89 -2.86
C GLY A 164 -10.54 -13.36 -4.21
N LYS A 165 -11.44 -14.37 -4.28
CA LYS A 165 -11.95 -14.91 -5.56
C LYS A 165 -12.67 -13.85 -6.41
N ASP A 166 -13.32 -12.89 -5.76
CA ASP A 166 -14.04 -11.80 -6.42
C ASP A 166 -13.21 -10.50 -6.54
N ALA A 167 -11.93 -10.52 -6.17
CA ALA A 167 -11.14 -9.29 -6.00
C ALA A 167 -10.52 -8.75 -7.30
N ASP A 168 -10.35 -9.56 -8.35
CA ASP A 168 -9.60 -9.16 -9.56
C ASP A 168 -10.13 -7.87 -10.24
N GLN A 169 -11.42 -7.58 -10.12
CA GLN A 169 -12.06 -6.38 -10.70
C GLN A 169 -12.93 -5.60 -9.70
N ARG A 170 -12.80 -5.89 -8.40
CA ARG A 170 -13.59 -5.25 -7.34
C ARG A 170 -12.67 -4.69 -6.26
N LEU A 171 -13.09 -3.61 -5.64
CA LEU A 171 -12.40 -2.99 -4.53
C LEU A 171 -12.98 -3.48 -3.21
N LEU A 172 -12.14 -3.71 -2.22
CA LEU A 172 -12.60 -3.93 -0.86
C LEU A 172 -12.82 -2.60 -0.18
N ARG A 173 -13.91 -2.52 0.60
CA ARG A 173 -14.12 -1.43 1.57
C ARG A 173 -12.86 -1.14 2.38
N ALA A 174 -12.20 -2.20 2.86
CA ALA A 174 -11.00 -2.14 3.66
C ALA A 174 -9.85 -1.38 2.97
N GLU A 175 -9.62 -1.63 1.68
CA GLU A 175 -8.59 -0.93 0.90
C GLU A 175 -8.94 0.55 0.77
N LEU A 176 -10.20 0.87 0.44
CA LEU A 176 -10.65 2.25 0.30
C LEU A 176 -10.52 3.03 1.60
N LEU A 177 -10.98 2.46 2.72
CA LEU A 177 -10.90 3.09 4.03
C LEU A 177 -9.45 3.24 4.49
N THR A 178 -8.58 2.26 4.21
CA THR A 178 -7.14 2.34 4.51
C THR A 178 -6.51 3.52 3.76
N LEU A 179 -6.70 3.59 2.44
CA LEU A 179 -6.16 4.66 1.61
C LEU A 179 -6.66 6.03 2.06
N ILE A 180 -7.98 6.20 2.23
CA ILE A 180 -8.57 7.47 2.67
C ILE A 180 -8.02 7.91 4.02
N THR A 181 -8.01 7.00 5.00
CA THR A 181 -7.59 7.32 6.38
C THR A 181 -6.12 7.71 6.44
N ILE A 182 -5.27 6.94 5.76
CA ILE A 182 -3.82 7.17 5.74
C ILE A 182 -3.47 8.48 5.03
N ILE A 183 -4.06 8.74 3.86
CA ILE A 183 -3.86 10.00 3.14
C ILE A 183 -4.31 11.18 4.01
N LYS A 184 -5.52 11.12 4.59
CA LYS A 184 -6.05 12.17 5.49
C LYS A 184 -5.11 12.46 6.65
N ALA A 185 -4.66 11.42 7.33
CA ALA A 185 -3.78 11.55 8.49
C ALA A 185 -2.41 12.11 8.10
N ARG A 186 -1.83 11.66 6.98
CA ARG A 186 -0.58 12.19 6.44
C ARG A 186 -0.66 13.67 6.10
N LEU A 187 -1.83 14.14 5.64
CA LEU A 187 -2.10 15.56 5.40
C LEU A 187 -2.19 16.42 6.68
N THR A 188 -2.15 15.82 7.88
CA THR A 188 -2.00 16.54 9.16
C THR A 188 -0.54 16.68 9.62
N HIS A 189 0.34 15.83 9.10
CA HIS A 189 1.72 15.70 9.59
C HIS A 189 2.55 16.96 9.32
N LYS A 190 3.31 17.41 10.33
CA LYS A 190 4.07 18.68 10.26
C LYS A 190 5.23 18.61 9.27
N ALA A 191 5.96 17.49 9.25
CA ALA A 191 7.15 17.33 8.42
C ALA A 191 6.84 17.37 6.91
N THR A 192 5.60 17.09 6.52
CA THR A 192 5.19 17.00 5.11
C THR A 192 4.33 18.18 4.66
N ARG A 193 4.24 19.26 5.44
CA ARG A 193 3.38 20.43 5.16
C ARG A 193 3.67 21.14 3.85
N ALA A 194 4.88 20.99 3.31
CA ALA A 194 5.26 21.54 2.01
C ALA A 194 4.55 20.86 0.82
N TYR A 195 3.86 19.74 1.05
CA TYR A 195 3.17 18.96 0.03
C TYR A 195 1.65 19.04 0.23
N ALA A 196 0.86 19.09 -0.84
CA ALA A 196 -0.60 18.96 -0.74
C ALA A 196 -1.11 17.56 -1.12
N ASP A 197 -0.24 16.76 -1.73
CA ASP A 197 -0.48 15.36 -2.04
C ASP A 197 0.24 14.44 -1.03
N ALA A 198 -0.28 13.23 -0.85
CA ALA A 198 0.30 12.20 0.00
C ALA A 198 0.08 10.82 -0.62
N PRO A 199 0.87 10.43 -1.64
CA PRO A 199 0.67 9.17 -2.32
C PRO A 199 0.93 7.96 -1.43
N VAL A 200 0.17 6.89 -1.63
CA VAL A 200 0.27 5.64 -0.87
C VAL A 200 0.45 4.47 -1.82
N LEU A 201 1.44 3.62 -1.53
CA LEU A 201 1.58 2.28 -2.13
C LEU A 201 1.03 1.26 -1.14
N LEU A 202 -0.09 0.63 -1.46
CA LEU A 202 -0.76 -0.34 -0.61
C LEU A 202 -0.58 -1.75 -1.18
N PHE A 203 -0.11 -2.69 -0.37
CA PHE A 203 -0.13 -4.11 -0.67
C PHE A 203 -1.32 -4.70 0.07
N SER A 204 -2.29 -5.20 -0.70
CA SER A 204 -3.54 -5.78 -0.20
C SER A 204 -3.44 -7.29 -0.28
N PHE A 205 -3.32 -7.95 0.88
CA PHE A 205 -3.17 -9.39 1.01
C PHE A 205 -4.52 -10.04 1.34
N LEU A 206 -4.94 -10.99 0.50
CA LEU A 206 -6.19 -11.72 0.57
C LEU A 206 -5.83 -13.21 0.51
N ASP A 207 -5.88 -13.90 1.65
CA ASP A 207 -5.44 -15.29 1.75
C ASP A 207 -4.01 -15.49 1.16
N SER A 208 -3.82 -16.33 0.14
CA SER A 208 -2.55 -16.56 -0.52
C SER A 208 -2.26 -15.61 -1.68
N ARG A 209 -3.03 -14.52 -1.80
CA ARG A 209 -2.94 -13.59 -2.93
C ARG A 209 -2.62 -12.19 -2.45
N VAL A 210 -1.96 -11.43 -3.31
CA VAL A 210 -1.68 -10.02 -3.06
C VAL A 210 -1.90 -9.21 -4.32
N ARG A 211 -2.43 -8.00 -4.18
CA ARG A 211 -2.33 -6.97 -5.23
C ARG A 211 -1.67 -5.73 -4.69
N VAL A 212 -1.07 -4.98 -5.59
CA VAL A 212 -0.45 -3.69 -5.27
C VAL A 212 -1.32 -2.57 -5.83
N MET A 213 -1.58 -1.58 -4.99
CA MET A 213 -2.37 -0.41 -5.31
C MET A 213 -1.53 0.84 -5.11
N GLU A 214 -1.70 1.81 -5.99
CA GLU A 214 -1.20 3.17 -5.84
C GLU A 214 -2.39 4.10 -5.71
N ALA A 215 -2.37 4.99 -4.72
CA ALA A 215 -3.39 6.02 -4.60
C ALA A 215 -2.81 7.39 -4.26
N ASN A 216 -3.48 8.43 -4.73
CA ASN A 216 -3.19 9.82 -4.38
C ASN A 216 -4.48 10.66 -4.46
N PHE A 217 -4.50 11.80 -3.79
CA PHE A 217 -5.65 12.71 -3.82
C PHE A 217 -5.27 13.99 -4.56
N ASP A 218 -5.85 14.22 -5.73
CA ASP A 218 -5.52 15.36 -6.59
C ASP A 218 -6.19 16.68 -6.17
N GLY A 219 -6.82 16.69 -4.99
CA GLY A 219 -7.64 17.78 -4.49
C GLY A 219 -9.12 17.64 -4.83
N LYS A 220 -9.50 16.85 -5.83
CA LYS A 220 -10.90 16.65 -6.27
C LYS A 220 -11.34 15.19 -6.18
N HIS A 221 -10.52 14.27 -6.67
CA HIS A 221 -10.80 12.84 -6.68
C HIS A 221 -9.73 12.05 -5.95
N LEU A 222 -10.14 10.95 -5.33
CA LEU A 222 -9.22 9.91 -4.89
C LEU A 222 -8.89 9.03 -6.10
N ASN A 223 -7.69 9.19 -6.62
CA ASN A 223 -7.20 8.39 -7.73
C ASN A 223 -6.64 7.09 -7.18
N ILE A 224 -7.12 5.95 -7.67
CA ILE A 224 -6.67 4.62 -7.26
C ILE A 224 -6.33 3.83 -8.51
N ARG A 225 -5.15 3.23 -8.52
CA ARG A 225 -4.74 2.28 -9.55
C ARG A 225 -4.29 1.00 -8.88
N PHE A 226 -4.61 -0.16 -9.45
CA PHE A 226 -4.25 -1.44 -8.83
C PHE A 226 -3.85 -2.48 -9.86
N SER A 227 -2.97 -3.38 -9.45
CA SER A 227 -2.51 -4.52 -10.24
C SER A 227 -3.54 -5.64 -10.27
N ARG A 228 -3.29 -6.62 -11.14
CA ARG A 228 -3.82 -7.98 -10.96
C ARG A 228 -3.44 -8.57 -9.60
N LEU A 229 -4.11 -9.65 -9.20
CA LEU A 229 -3.63 -10.48 -8.10
C LEU A 229 -2.39 -11.28 -8.52
N TYR A 230 -1.45 -11.36 -7.60
CA TYR A 230 -0.32 -12.29 -7.61
C TYR A 230 -0.66 -13.40 -6.61
N ASP A 231 -0.51 -14.65 -7.02
CA ASP A 231 -0.84 -15.82 -6.19
C ASP A 231 0.44 -16.49 -5.70
N PHE A 232 0.52 -16.74 -4.40
CA PHE A 232 1.62 -17.46 -3.78
C PHE A 232 1.41 -18.99 -3.76
N ARG A 233 0.24 -19.50 -4.18
CA ARG A 233 0.00 -20.95 -4.43
C ARG A 233 0.66 -21.39 -5.75
N ILE A 234 1.98 -21.23 -5.82
CA ILE A 234 2.84 -21.57 -6.95
C ILE A 234 4.02 -22.42 -6.46
N GLU A 235 4.82 -22.92 -7.39
CA GLU A 235 6.03 -23.69 -7.05
C GLU A 235 6.99 -22.85 -6.18
N ALA A 236 7.69 -23.49 -5.24
CA ALA A 236 8.47 -22.79 -4.22
C ALA A 236 9.53 -21.82 -4.78
N GLU A 237 10.17 -22.16 -5.90
CA GLU A 237 11.14 -21.28 -6.57
C GLU A 237 10.48 -20.01 -7.16
N GLU A 238 9.30 -20.16 -7.75
CA GLU A 238 8.52 -19.05 -8.28
C GLU A 238 7.96 -18.17 -7.15
N GLN A 239 7.59 -18.78 -6.03
CA GLN A 239 7.16 -18.12 -4.81
C GLN A 239 8.26 -17.22 -4.23
N CYS A 240 9.48 -17.74 -4.13
CA CYS A 240 10.66 -16.95 -3.73
C CYS A 240 10.88 -15.76 -4.66
N SER A 241 10.79 -16.00 -5.97
CA SER A 241 10.93 -14.95 -6.99
C SER A 241 9.85 -13.87 -6.84
N LEU A 242 8.61 -14.25 -6.51
CA LEU A 242 7.51 -13.33 -6.24
C LEU A 242 7.76 -12.50 -4.97
N VAL A 243 8.25 -13.10 -3.87
CA VAL A 243 8.62 -12.37 -2.65
C VAL A 243 9.72 -11.35 -2.94
N VAL A 244 10.77 -11.74 -3.68
CA VAL A 244 11.84 -10.82 -4.10
C VAL A 244 11.28 -9.69 -4.98
N PHE A 245 10.42 -10.01 -5.93
CA PHE A 245 9.78 -9.04 -6.82
C PHE A 245 8.97 -8.00 -6.04
N LEU A 246 8.09 -8.45 -5.15
CA LEU A 246 7.27 -7.59 -4.28
C LEU A 246 8.14 -6.77 -3.32
N THR A 247 9.18 -7.37 -2.76
CA THR A 247 10.12 -6.68 -1.86
C THR A 247 10.90 -5.59 -2.59
N LYS A 248 11.25 -5.77 -3.87
CA LYS A 248 11.85 -4.68 -4.67
C LYS A 248 10.90 -3.48 -4.76
N TRP A 249 9.60 -3.69 -4.96
CA TRP A 249 8.61 -2.60 -4.94
C TRP A 249 8.43 -2.00 -3.54
N TRP A 250 8.46 -2.83 -2.51
CA TRP A 250 8.38 -2.39 -1.12
C TRP A 250 9.59 -1.54 -0.71
N MET A 251 10.80 -1.91 -1.12
CA MET A 251 12.05 -1.22 -0.77
C MET A 251 12.46 -0.13 -1.77
N GLY A 252 11.73 -0.04 -2.87
CA GLY A 252 11.99 0.94 -3.91
C GLY A 252 11.66 2.38 -3.53
N GLN A 253 12.07 3.32 -4.39
CA GLN A 253 12.05 4.74 -4.09
C GLN A 253 10.69 5.39 -4.32
N SER A 254 10.47 6.53 -3.66
CA SER A 254 9.36 7.42 -3.96
C SER A 254 9.76 8.45 -5.01
N ILE A 255 8.90 8.68 -6.00
CA ILE A 255 9.09 9.67 -7.05
C ILE A 255 8.28 10.92 -6.70
N ASN A 256 8.95 12.05 -6.46
CA ASN A 256 8.23 13.32 -6.39
C ASN A 256 7.87 13.78 -7.80
N THR A 257 6.58 13.85 -8.13
CA THR A 257 6.10 14.34 -9.44
C THR A 257 6.12 15.87 -9.59
N GLY A 258 6.86 16.58 -8.74
CA GLY A 258 7.15 18.01 -8.97
C GLY A 258 5.95 18.96 -8.83
N LEU A 259 4.83 18.56 -8.22
CA LEU A 259 3.81 19.50 -7.75
C LEU A 259 4.31 20.25 -6.50
N VAL A 260 5.35 21.06 -6.70
CA VAL A 260 5.88 22.06 -5.75
C VAL A 260 5.02 23.31 -5.80
#